data_AF-A0A662KQB9-F1
#
_entry.id   AF-A0A662KQB9-F1
#
_cell.length_a   1.000
_cell.length_b   1.000
_cell.length_c   1.000
_cell.angle_alpha   90.00
_cell.angle_beta   90.00
_cell.angle_gamma   90.00
#
_symmetry.space_group_name_H-M   'P 1'
#
loop_
_entity.id
_entity.type
_entity.pdbx_description
1 polymer ?
#
loop_
_entity_poly.entity_id
_entity_poly.type
_entity_poly.pdbx_seq_one_letter_code
_entity_poly.pdbx_strand_id
1 'polypeptide(L)'
;MTRKRSNKQQTRRKRINLTNVLILIAIAIVIGGIAFALIQKPPSEEEQQSGKWLFALDTSTANVGSYKEYRTGYIPTLVVVDINGNIVHKEAGVHTESQLLGLVSQAENGSAPSLGKAPDFTLKTFDGETFTLSEHRGKVIILDFMAVRCPPCHQQMPELHKVKLDKGDDVIILSIDVYGAYGYETEQDVRKAFGEYIKE
;
A
#
# COMPACT_ATOMS: atom_id res chain seq x y z
N MET A 1 -45.15 56.86 65.77
CA MET A 1 -45.16 55.69 64.85
C MET A 1 -44.60 56.13 63.51
N THR A 2 -43.40 55.68 63.17
CA THR A 2 -42.50 56.31 62.19
C THR A 2 -42.37 55.52 60.88
N ARG A 3 -42.59 56.23 59.77
CA ARG A 3 -42.17 56.01 58.36
C ARG A 3 -41.45 54.68 58.00
N LYS A 4 -42.09 53.88 57.13
CA LYS A 4 -41.39 52.99 56.18
C LYS A 4 -41.17 53.73 54.85
N ARG A 5 -39.92 53.87 54.40
CA ARG A 5 -39.56 54.22 53.01
C ARG A 5 -38.90 53.00 52.36
N SER A 6 -39.48 52.59 51.23
CA SER A 6 -39.01 51.55 50.32
C SER A 6 -37.77 52.02 49.55
N ASN A 7 -36.76 51.15 49.39
CA ASN A 7 -35.56 51.42 48.61
C ASN A 7 -35.48 50.45 47.42
N LYS A 8 -35.32 51.02 46.22
CA LYS A 8 -35.43 50.39 44.91
C LYS A 8 -34.01 50.14 44.39
N GLN A 9 -33.57 48.88 44.31
CA GLN A 9 -32.27 48.53 43.69
C GLN A 9 -32.43 48.28 42.19
N GLN A 10 -31.57 48.93 41.41
CA GLN A 10 -31.62 49.06 39.97
C GLN A 10 -30.53 48.18 39.33
N THR A 11 -30.92 47.22 38.50
CA THR A 11 -30.03 46.29 37.78
C THR A 11 -29.41 46.95 36.55
N ARG A 12 -28.07 47.07 36.49
CA ARG A 12 -27.32 47.55 35.31
C ARG A 12 -26.95 46.37 34.39
N ARG A 13 -27.60 46.25 33.22
CA ARG A 13 -27.14 45.37 32.13
C ARG A 13 -25.96 46.03 31.40
N LYS A 14 -24.78 45.37 31.37
CA LYS A 14 -23.63 45.82 30.55
C LYS A 14 -23.98 45.65 29.07
N ARG A 15 -23.87 46.72 28.28
CA ARG A 15 -24.01 46.67 26.81
C ARG A 15 -22.76 46.03 26.23
N ILE A 16 -22.90 44.87 25.60
CA ILE A 16 -21.83 44.23 24.83
C ILE A 16 -21.77 44.89 23.45
N ASN A 17 -20.61 45.38 23.04
CA ASN A 17 -20.42 46.05 21.75
C ASN A 17 -20.40 45.00 20.63
N LEU A 18 -21.45 44.97 19.81
CA LEU A 18 -21.67 43.97 18.78
C LEU A 18 -20.51 43.90 17.76
N THR A 19 -19.86 45.03 17.50
CA THR A 19 -18.70 45.11 16.61
C THR A 19 -17.51 44.33 17.16
N ASN A 20 -17.28 44.38 18.48
CA ASN A 20 -16.21 43.63 19.12
C ASN A 20 -16.53 42.13 19.15
N VAL A 21 -17.79 41.75 19.29
CA VAL A 21 -18.22 40.34 19.23
C VAL A 21 -18.00 39.77 17.82
N LEU A 22 -18.35 40.53 16.79
CA LEU A 22 -18.16 40.11 15.39
C LEU A 22 -16.67 39.98 15.02
N ILE A 23 -15.82 40.91 15.48
CA ILE A 23 -14.37 40.83 15.28
C ILE A 23 -13.78 39.61 15.97
N LEU A 24 -14.21 39.30 17.20
CA LEU A 24 -13.74 38.12 17.93
C LEU A 24 -14.18 36.80 17.27
N ILE A 25 -15.41 36.75 16.73
CA ILE A 25 -15.89 35.58 15.97
C ILE A 25 -15.09 35.41 14.67
N ALA A 26 -14.84 36.49 13.92
CA ALA A 26 -14.05 36.43 12.70
C ALA A 26 -12.62 35.95 12.96
N ILE A 27 -11.96 36.46 14.01
CA ILE A 27 -10.63 36.02 14.43
C ILE A 27 -10.63 34.54 14.83
N ALA A 28 -11.65 34.08 15.56
CA ALA A 28 -11.78 32.66 15.93
C ALA A 28 -11.97 31.75 14.71
N ILE A 29 -12.71 32.19 13.68
CA ILE A 29 -12.89 31.42 12.44
C ILE A 29 -11.59 31.35 11.64
N VAL A 30 -10.82 32.44 11.53
CA VAL A 30 -9.52 32.43 10.83
C VAL A 30 -8.49 31.58 11.56
N ILE A 31 -8.38 31.72 12.89
CA ILE A 31 -7.45 30.92 13.70
C ILE A 31 -7.85 29.44 13.67
N GLY A 32 -9.15 29.14 13.78
CA GLY A 32 -9.66 27.77 13.70
C GLY A 32 -9.46 27.13 12.33
N GLY A 33 -9.65 27.89 11.24
CA GLY A 33 -9.44 27.42 9.87
C GLY A 33 -7.97 27.12 9.55
N ILE A 34 -7.05 27.97 10.01
CA ILE A 34 -5.60 27.74 9.84
C ILE A 34 -5.14 26.52 10.67
N ALA A 35 -5.65 26.37 11.90
CA ALA A 35 -5.33 25.20 12.73
C ALA A 35 -5.90 23.90 12.13
N PHE A 36 -7.10 23.92 11.54
CA PHE A 36 -7.71 22.75 10.90
C PHE A 36 -6.94 22.28 9.65
N ALA A 37 -6.43 23.21 8.84
CA ALA A 37 -5.62 22.89 7.66
C ALA A 37 -4.23 22.30 8.01
N LEU A 38 -3.69 22.60 9.20
CA LEU A 38 -2.40 22.07 9.67
C LEU A 38 -2.50 20.70 10.38
N ILE A 39 -3.72 20.22 10.67
CA ILE A 39 -3.97 18.94 11.36
C ILE A 39 -4.33 17.81 10.39
N GLN A 40 -4.69 18.11 9.14
CA GLN A 40 -4.83 17.07 8.12
C GLN A 40 -3.45 16.67 7.60
N LYS A 41 -2.80 15.76 8.32
CA LYS A 41 -1.82 14.86 7.70
C LYS A 41 -2.56 14.15 6.54
N PRO A 42 -2.02 14.09 5.32
CA PRO A 42 -2.60 13.22 4.29
C PRO A 42 -2.75 11.81 4.89
N PRO A 43 -3.78 11.04 4.51
CA PRO A 43 -3.92 9.66 4.97
C PRO A 43 -2.56 8.99 4.81
N SER A 44 -2.01 8.45 5.90
CA SER A 44 -0.66 7.90 5.91
C SER A 44 -0.56 6.88 4.79
N GLU A 45 0.53 6.90 4.02
CA GLU A 45 0.85 5.97 2.92
C GLU A 45 0.54 4.49 3.28
N GLU A 46 0.63 4.16 4.57
CA GLU A 46 0.27 2.86 5.16
C GLU A 46 -1.22 2.46 5.02
N GLU A 47 -2.15 3.43 4.99
CA GLU A 47 -3.60 3.21 4.81
C GLU A 47 -3.98 3.10 3.33
N GLN A 48 -3.21 3.71 2.42
CA GLN A 48 -3.39 3.59 0.97
C GLN A 48 -2.89 2.24 0.41
N GLN A 49 -2.03 1.54 1.15
CA GLN A 49 -1.49 0.23 0.76
C GLN A 49 -2.33 -0.96 1.25
N SER A 50 -3.35 -0.71 2.08
CA SER A 50 -4.15 -1.75 2.72
C SER A 50 -4.96 -2.58 1.69
N GLY A 51 -4.66 -3.87 1.57
CA GLY A 51 -5.30 -4.82 0.66
C GLY A 51 -4.93 -4.63 -0.82
N LYS A 52 -3.93 -3.79 -1.12
CA LYS A 52 -3.52 -3.48 -2.50
C LYS A 52 -2.59 -4.55 -3.07
N TRP A 53 -2.86 -4.99 -4.30
CA TRP A 53 -1.93 -5.81 -5.09
C TRP A 53 -1.07 -4.88 -5.94
N LEU A 54 0.25 -4.97 -5.77
CA LEU A 54 1.21 -4.13 -6.45
C LEU A 54 1.61 -4.71 -7.80
N PHE A 55 1.75 -3.81 -8.78
CA PHE A 55 2.24 -4.15 -10.10
C PHE A 55 3.37 -3.19 -10.48
N ALA A 56 4.40 -3.70 -11.14
CA ALA A 56 5.53 -2.92 -11.63
C ALA A 56 6.03 -3.47 -12.97
N LEU A 57 6.67 -2.61 -13.75
CA LEU A 57 7.51 -3.06 -14.86
C LEU A 57 8.93 -3.22 -14.32
N ASP A 58 9.58 -4.34 -14.63
CA ASP A 58 11.03 -4.39 -14.53
C ASP A 58 11.59 -3.58 -15.71
N THR A 59 11.98 -2.32 -15.48
CA THR A 59 12.58 -1.46 -16.51
C THR A 59 14.11 -1.50 -16.48
N SER A 60 14.69 -2.32 -15.61
CA SER A 60 16.13 -2.33 -15.43
C SER A 60 16.80 -3.11 -16.58
N THR A 61 17.79 -2.48 -17.23
CA THR A 61 18.44 -3.01 -18.43
C THR A 61 19.01 -4.41 -18.20
N ALA A 62 19.06 -5.27 -19.21
CA ALA A 62 19.39 -6.73 -19.18
C ALA A 62 20.63 -7.24 -18.36
N ASN A 63 21.38 -6.35 -17.69
CA ASN A 63 22.51 -6.65 -16.81
C ASN A 63 22.29 -6.30 -15.32
N VAL A 64 21.18 -5.67 -14.95
CA VAL A 64 20.77 -5.35 -13.57
C VAL A 64 19.25 -5.45 -13.56
N GLY A 65 18.68 -6.29 -12.70
CA GLY A 65 17.24 -6.43 -12.62
C GLY A 65 16.74 -7.64 -11.86
N SER A 66 15.51 -7.50 -11.35
CA SER A 66 14.86 -8.46 -10.46
C SER A 66 14.79 -9.86 -11.09
N TYR A 67 14.53 -9.94 -12.40
CA TYR A 67 14.51 -11.22 -13.12
C TYR A 67 15.87 -11.95 -13.15
N LYS A 68 16.99 -11.21 -13.32
CA LYS A 68 18.33 -11.80 -13.43
C LYS A 68 18.93 -12.12 -12.06
N GLU A 69 18.68 -11.28 -11.06
CA GLU A 69 19.16 -11.50 -9.69
C GLU A 69 18.50 -12.71 -9.03
N TYR A 70 17.21 -12.88 -9.25
CA TYR A 70 16.48 -14.08 -8.80
C TYR A 70 16.72 -15.29 -9.70
N ARG A 71 17.46 -15.12 -10.82
CA ARG A 71 17.81 -16.16 -11.81
C ARG A 71 16.58 -16.95 -12.24
N THR A 72 15.48 -16.25 -12.51
CA THR A 72 14.25 -16.85 -13.00
C THR A 72 14.45 -17.14 -14.50
N GLY A 73 14.30 -18.41 -14.89
CA GLY A 73 14.55 -18.85 -16.28
C GLY A 73 13.29 -18.99 -17.13
N TYR A 74 12.12 -18.90 -16.49
CA TYR A 74 10.81 -19.14 -17.09
C TYR A 74 9.75 -18.28 -16.39
N ILE A 75 8.63 -18.00 -17.05
CA ILE A 75 7.50 -17.25 -16.48
C ILE A 75 6.18 -18.04 -16.59
N PRO A 76 5.27 -17.95 -15.60
CA PRO A 76 5.47 -17.23 -14.35
C PRO A 76 6.50 -17.94 -13.46
N THR A 77 7.26 -17.18 -12.69
CA THR A 77 8.01 -17.70 -11.54
C THR A 77 7.52 -16.99 -10.31
N LEU A 78 7.12 -17.76 -9.30
CA LEU A 78 6.78 -17.22 -7.99
C LEU A 78 7.97 -17.38 -7.04
N VAL A 79 8.27 -16.30 -6.32
CA VAL A 79 9.21 -16.29 -5.21
C VAL A 79 8.47 -15.88 -3.96
N VAL A 80 8.55 -16.68 -2.90
CA VAL A 80 8.02 -16.32 -1.59
C VAL A 80 9.19 -15.95 -0.68
N VAL A 81 9.11 -14.74 -0.13
CA VAL A 81 10.06 -14.20 0.84
C VAL A 81 9.40 -14.20 2.22
N ASP A 82 10.09 -14.78 3.21
CA ASP A 82 9.64 -14.82 4.59
C ASP A 82 9.78 -13.48 5.30
N ILE A 83 9.20 -13.39 6.51
CA ILE A 83 9.27 -12.20 7.36
C ILE A 83 10.71 -11.75 7.71
N ASN A 84 11.71 -12.61 7.54
CA ASN A 84 13.12 -12.32 7.81
C ASN A 84 13.88 -11.84 6.56
N GLY A 85 13.24 -11.83 5.38
CA GLY A 85 13.85 -11.47 4.11
C GLY A 85 14.62 -12.63 3.44
N ASN A 86 14.28 -13.87 3.75
CA ASN A 86 14.82 -15.05 3.09
C ASN A 86 13.87 -15.56 2.01
N ILE A 87 14.42 -16.05 0.90
CA ILE A 87 13.66 -16.81 -0.07
C ILE A 87 13.35 -18.16 0.56
N VAL A 88 12.08 -18.52 0.64
CA VAL A 88 11.61 -19.80 1.17
C VAL A 88 10.89 -20.65 0.12
N HIS A 89 10.54 -20.05 -1.01
CA HIS A 89 10.03 -20.74 -2.19
C HIS A 89 10.50 -20.04 -3.45
N LYS A 90 10.86 -20.81 -4.48
CA LYS A 90 11.13 -20.31 -5.83
C LYS A 90 10.83 -21.40 -6.85
N GLU A 91 9.75 -21.23 -7.60
CA GLU A 91 9.33 -22.22 -8.59
C GLU A 91 8.67 -21.55 -9.80
N ALA A 92 9.01 -22.07 -10.98
CA ALA A 92 8.36 -21.69 -12.23
C ALA A 92 7.11 -22.55 -12.46
N GLY A 93 6.01 -21.91 -12.85
CA GLY A 93 4.72 -22.57 -13.08
C GLY A 93 3.59 -22.00 -12.25
N VAL A 94 2.42 -22.64 -12.38
CA VAL A 94 1.18 -22.21 -11.73
C VAL A 94 1.01 -22.94 -10.40
N HIS A 95 0.62 -22.18 -9.38
CA HIS A 95 0.32 -22.65 -8.04
C HIS A 95 -1.15 -22.42 -7.73
N THR A 96 -1.79 -23.40 -7.09
CA THR A 96 -3.15 -23.25 -6.58
C THR A 96 -3.17 -22.36 -5.33
N GLU A 97 -4.33 -21.81 -5.01
CA GLU A 97 -4.62 -21.08 -3.78
C GLU A 97 -4.16 -21.85 -2.54
N SER A 98 -4.50 -23.14 -2.44
CA SER A 98 -4.12 -23.96 -1.29
C SER A 98 -2.60 -24.13 -1.13
N GLN A 99 -1.86 -24.26 -2.24
CA GLN A 99 -0.40 -24.29 -2.22
C GLN A 99 0.15 -22.95 -1.73
N LEU A 100 -0.36 -21.84 -2.28
CA LEU A 100 0.07 -20.50 -1.92
C LEU A 100 -0.21 -20.16 -0.46
N LEU A 101 -1.41 -20.46 0.05
CA LEU A 101 -1.75 -20.24 1.46
C LEU A 101 -0.85 -21.06 2.39
N GLY A 102 -0.52 -22.30 2.00
CA GLY A 102 0.42 -23.13 2.74
C GLY A 102 1.85 -22.55 2.77
N LEU A 103 2.31 -21.99 1.64
CA LEU A 103 3.62 -21.33 1.55
C LEU A 103 3.64 -20.04 2.38
N VAL A 104 2.61 -19.21 2.27
CA VAL A 104 2.46 -17.98 3.05
C VAL A 104 2.47 -18.29 4.54
N SER A 105 1.71 -19.29 5.00
CA SER A 105 1.69 -19.66 6.41
C SER A 105 3.07 -20.10 6.94
N GLN A 106 3.82 -20.88 6.16
CA GLN A 106 5.18 -21.31 6.54
C GLN A 106 6.20 -20.16 6.50
N ALA A 107 5.98 -19.17 5.62
CA ALA A 107 6.79 -17.97 5.53
C ALA A 107 6.50 -17.00 6.69
N GLU A 108 5.22 -16.89 7.11
CA GLU A 108 4.77 -16.07 8.25
C GLU A 108 5.34 -16.58 9.58
N ASN A 109 5.34 -17.91 9.79
CA ASN A 109 5.80 -18.50 11.04
C ASN A 109 7.29 -18.88 11.05
N GLY A 110 7.99 -18.67 9.94
CA GLY A 110 9.43 -18.97 9.80
C GLY A 110 9.77 -20.48 9.79
N SER A 111 8.81 -21.36 9.50
CA SER A 111 9.04 -22.82 9.47
C SER A 111 9.60 -23.32 8.14
N ALA A 112 9.51 -22.52 7.07
CA ALA A 112 10.00 -22.91 5.76
C ALA A 112 11.54 -22.92 5.69
N PRO A 113 12.17 -23.89 5.00
CA PRO A 113 13.61 -23.88 4.75
C PRO A 113 14.04 -22.68 3.91
N SER A 114 15.09 -21.98 4.34
CA SER A 114 15.67 -20.87 3.59
C SER A 114 16.51 -21.37 2.41
N LEU A 115 16.28 -20.79 1.22
CA LEU A 115 17.07 -20.93 0.01
C LEU A 115 18.15 -19.84 -0.14
N GLY A 116 18.30 -18.99 0.89
CA GLY A 116 19.19 -17.84 0.90
C GLY A 116 18.45 -16.52 1.08
N LYS A 117 19.20 -15.44 1.30
CA LYS A 117 18.63 -14.08 1.39
C LYS A 117 18.07 -13.63 0.04
N ALA A 118 16.92 -12.99 0.07
CA ALA A 118 16.32 -12.38 -1.10
C ALA A 118 17.19 -11.20 -1.58
N PRO A 119 17.63 -11.16 -2.86
CA PRO A 119 18.30 -10.00 -3.43
C PRO A 119 17.42 -8.75 -3.33
N ASP A 120 18.01 -7.65 -2.86
CA ASP A 120 17.29 -6.38 -2.69
C ASP A 120 17.18 -5.65 -4.01
N PHE A 121 16.04 -5.00 -4.24
CA PHE A 121 15.80 -4.21 -5.44
C PHE A 121 14.84 -3.07 -5.13
N THR A 122 14.87 -2.07 -6.01
CA THR A 122 13.93 -0.94 -5.96
C THR A 122 13.26 -0.79 -7.32
N LEU A 123 11.92 -0.71 -7.33
CA LEU A 123 11.10 -0.53 -8.54
C LEU A 123 10.05 0.55 -8.30
N LYS A 124 9.58 1.16 -9.39
CA LYS A 124 8.41 2.03 -9.35
C LYS A 124 7.16 1.20 -9.65
N THR A 125 6.17 1.25 -8.77
CA THR A 125 4.88 0.58 -8.94
C THR A 125 3.93 1.45 -9.78
N PHE A 126 2.88 0.84 -10.31
CA PHE A 126 1.91 1.50 -11.21
C PHE A 126 1.05 2.56 -10.53
N ASP A 127 0.99 2.57 -9.21
CA ASP A 127 0.40 3.65 -8.42
C ASP A 127 1.33 4.87 -8.25
N GLY A 128 2.55 4.78 -8.75
CA GLY A 128 3.55 5.83 -8.67
C GLY A 128 4.47 5.75 -7.44
N GLU A 129 4.26 4.78 -6.54
CA GLU A 129 5.10 4.57 -5.37
C GLU A 129 6.44 3.91 -5.73
N THR A 130 7.39 3.99 -4.80
CA THR A 130 8.67 3.30 -4.90
C THR A 130 8.65 2.12 -3.93
N PHE A 131 8.83 0.92 -4.46
CA PHE A 131 8.90 -0.31 -3.67
C PHE A 131 10.36 -0.73 -3.55
N THR A 132 10.90 -0.78 -2.33
CA THR A 132 12.20 -1.39 -2.04
C THR A 132 12.00 -2.63 -1.19
N LEU A 133 12.45 -3.80 -1.66
CA LEU A 133 12.16 -5.08 -1.00
C LEU A 133 12.58 -5.09 0.48
N SER A 134 13.77 -4.57 0.78
CA SER A 134 14.30 -4.55 2.15
C SER A 134 13.52 -3.67 3.14
N GLU A 135 12.71 -2.73 2.66
CA GLU A 135 11.84 -1.88 3.49
C GLU A 135 10.59 -2.62 3.99
N HIS A 136 10.25 -3.76 3.37
CA HIS A 136 9.07 -4.56 3.69
C HIS A 136 9.36 -5.82 4.53
N ARG A 137 10.53 -5.89 5.17
CA ARG A 137 10.84 -6.94 6.16
C ARG A 137 9.79 -6.97 7.27
N GLY A 138 9.52 -8.14 7.82
CA GLY A 138 8.45 -8.35 8.80
C GLY A 138 7.10 -8.71 8.17
N LYS A 139 6.96 -8.63 6.83
CA LYS A 139 5.82 -9.15 6.08
C LYS A 139 6.24 -10.27 5.15
N VAL A 140 5.29 -11.16 4.82
CA VAL A 140 5.50 -12.12 3.73
C VAL A 140 5.28 -11.42 2.40
N ILE A 141 6.16 -11.71 1.45
CA ILE A 141 6.13 -11.10 0.12
C ILE A 141 6.10 -12.22 -0.92
N ILE A 142 5.11 -12.18 -1.81
CA ILE A 142 5.06 -12.97 -3.04
C ILE A 142 5.51 -12.07 -4.19
N LEU A 143 6.64 -12.40 -4.79
CA LEU A 143 7.09 -11.82 -6.06
C LEU A 143 6.60 -12.71 -7.19
N ASP A 144 5.77 -12.15 -8.07
CA ASP A 144 5.22 -12.83 -9.24
C ASP A 144 5.86 -12.28 -10.51
N PHE A 145 6.86 -13.00 -11.03
CA PHE A 145 7.54 -12.63 -12.27
C PHE A 145 6.73 -13.11 -13.46
N MET A 146 6.15 -12.19 -14.22
CA MET A 146 5.13 -12.47 -15.23
C MET A 146 5.30 -11.64 -16.51
N ALA A 147 4.42 -11.87 -17.48
CA ALA A 147 4.28 -11.04 -18.69
C ALA A 147 2.84 -11.12 -19.20
N VAL A 148 2.39 -10.14 -19.97
CA VAL A 148 1.02 -10.10 -20.52
C VAL A 148 0.78 -11.24 -21.49
N ARG A 149 1.72 -11.52 -22.40
CA ARG A 149 1.60 -12.61 -23.40
C ARG A 149 2.09 -13.97 -22.90
N CYS A 150 1.75 -14.31 -21.67
CA CYS A 150 2.09 -15.58 -21.01
C CYS A 150 0.81 -16.30 -20.56
N PRO A 151 0.31 -17.32 -21.29
CA PRO A 151 -0.94 -18.00 -20.92
C PRO A 151 -0.97 -18.57 -19.48
N PRO A 152 0.11 -19.18 -18.96
CA PRO A 152 0.13 -19.63 -17.57
C PRO A 152 0.05 -18.47 -16.56
N CYS A 153 0.54 -17.28 -16.90
CA CYS A 153 0.43 -16.11 -16.04
C CYS A 153 -1.05 -15.72 -15.83
N HIS A 154 -1.88 -15.78 -16.89
CA HIS A 154 -3.34 -15.57 -16.77
C HIS A 154 -4.02 -16.62 -15.87
N GLN A 155 -3.50 -17.84 -15.82
CA GLN A 155 -4.00 -18.89 -14.91
C GLN A 155 -3.58 -18.65 -13.45
N GLN A 156 -2.43 -18.02 -13.24
CA GLN A 156 -1.89 -17.73 -11.91
C GLN A 156 -2.61 -16.55 -11.23
N MET A 157 -3.03 -15.53 -11.98
CA MET A 157 -3.63 -14.31 -11.43
C MET A 157 -4.88 -14.57 -10.56
N PRO A 158 -5.86 -15.42 -10.96
CA PRO A 158 -6.99 -15.74 -10.11
C PRO A 158 -6.62 -16.39 -8.78
N GLU A 159 -5.59 -17.25 -8.77
CA GLU A 159 -5.14 -17.93 -7.54
C GLU A 159 -4.44 -16.94 -6.59
N LEU A 160 -3.63 -16.02 -7.12
CA LEU A 160 -3.03 -14.94 -6.34
C LEU A 160 -4.09 -13.96 -5.82
N HIS A 161 -5.14 -13.67 -6.60
CA HIS A 161 -6.25 -12.83 -6.15
C HIS A 161 -6.93 -13.45 -4.93
N LYS A 162 -7.25 -14.76 -4.96
CA LYS A 162 -7.87 -15.44 -3.81
C LYS A 162 -7.00 -15.32 -2.55
N VAL A 163 -5.69 -15.54 -2.68
CA VAL A 163 -4.73 -15.34 -1.58
C VAL A 163 -4.78 -13.89 -1.07
N LYS A 164 -4.83 -12.90 -1.97
CA LYS A 164 -4.92 -11.50 -1.57
C LYS A 164 -6.23 -11.17 -0.85
N LEU A 165 -7.35 -11.78 -1.26
CA LEU A 165 -8.65 -11.63 -0.58
C LEU A 165 -8.66 -12.28 0.80
N ASP A 166 -8.01 -13.44 0.95
CA ASP A 166 -7.93 -14.17 2.22
C ASP A 166 -6.99 -13.46 3.22
N LYS A 167 -5.80 -13.08 2.75
CA LYS A 167 -4.72 -12.57 3.59
C LYS A 167 -4.66 -11.06 3.73
N GLY A 168 -5.31 -10.31 2.84
CA GLY A 168 -5.34 -8.85 2.90
C GLY A 168 -3.92 -8.25 2.99
N ASP A 169 -3.59 -7.64 4.13
CA ASP A 169 -2.32 -6.96 4.38
C ASP A 169 -1.22 -7.79 5.03
N ASP A 170 -1.55 -9.02 5.42
CA ASP A 170 -0.59 -9.96 5.97
C ASP A 170 0.40 -10.44 4.89
N VAL A 171 0.00 -10.32 3.61
CA VAL A 171 0.83 -10.62 2.45
C VAL A 171 0.90 -9.45 1.47
N ILE A 172 2.13 -9.14 1.05
CA ILE A 172 2.38 -8.27 -0.10
C ILE A 172 2.49 -9.17 -1.33
N ILE A 173 1.73 -8.85 -2.37
CA ILE A 173 1.91 -9.47 -3.69
C ILE A 173 2.39 -8.36 -4.63
N LEU A 174 3.56 -8.58 -5.23
CA LEU A 174 4.15 -7.70 -6.23
C LEU A 174 4.32 -8.49 -7.54
N SER A 175 3.47 -8.20 -8.51
CA SER A 175 3.59 -8.75 -9.86
C SER A 175 4.49 -7.87 -10.71
N ILE A 176 5.58 -8.45 -11.21
CA ILE A 176 6.64 -7.77 -11.93
C ILE A 176 6.63 -8.26 -13.37
N ASP A 177 6.31 -7.36 -14.30
CA ASP A 177 6.41 -7.64 -15.72
C ASP A 177 7.88 -7.63 -16.16
N VAL A 178 8.37 -8.76 -16.67
CA VAL A 178 9.79 -8.93 -17.03
C VAL A 178 10.11 -8.51 -18.47
N TYR A 179 9.09 -8.18 -19.26
CA TYR A 179 9.20 -7.77 -20.65
C TYR A 179 9.24 -6.25 -20.85
N GLY A 180 8.95 -5.48 -19.80
CA GLY A 180 9.21 -4.04 -19.72
C GLY A 180 10.67 -3.66 -20.04
N ALA A 181 11.65 -4.42 -19.53
CA ALA A 181 13.09 -4.15 -19.71
C ALA A 181 13.54 -4.24 -21.18
N TYR A 182 12.81 -5.00 -21.99
CA TYR A 182 13.06 -5.18 -23.41
C TYR A 182 12.22 -4.24 -24.28
N GLY A 183 11.34 -3.43 -23.66
CA GLY A 183 10.39 -2.57 -24.36
C GLY A 183 9.31 -3.35 -25.12
N TYR A 184 9.07 -4.62 -24.78
CA TYR A 184 8.04 -5.44 -25.43
C TYR A 184 6.65 -5.21 -24.85
N GLU A 185 6.57 -4.78 -23.59
CA GLU A 185 5.32 -4.55 -22.87
C GLU A 185 5.42 -3.25 -22.07
N THR A 186 4.29 -2.54 -21.95
CA THR A 186 4.16 -1.27 -21.24
C THR A 186 3.19 -1.42 -20.06
N GLU A 187 3.17 -0.45 -19.14
CA GLU A 187 2.18 -0.41 -18.07
C GLU A 187 0.75 -0.47 -18.62
N GLN A 188 0.50 0.18 -19.76
CA GLN A 188 -0.82 0.15 -20.40
C GLN A 188 -1.20 -1.24 -20.90
N ASP A 189 -0.24 -2.04 -21.39
CA ASP A 189 -0.47 -3.42 -21.80
C ASP A 189 -0.84 -4.29 -20.60
N VAL A 190 -0.11 -4.13 -19.48
CA VAL A 190 -0.38 -4.85 -18.23
C VAL A 190 -1.74 -4.46 -17.66
N ARG A 191 -2.07 -3.16 -17.61
CA ARG A 191 -3.39 -2.67 -17.18
C ARG A 191 -4.52 -3.17 -18.06
N LYS A 192 -4.29 -3.28 -19.37
CA LYS A 192 -5.29 -3.83 -20.28
C LYS A 192 -5.55 -5.32 -20.04
N ALA A 193 -4.51 -6.07 -19.66
CA ALA A 193 -4.60 -7.52 -19.44
C ALA A 193 -5.11 -7.90 -18.04
N PHE A 194 -4.64 -7.19 -17.01
CA PHE A 194 -4.83 -7.55 -15.60
C PHE A 194 -5.49 -6.44 -14.79
N GLY A 195 -6.10 -5.44 -15.44
CA GLY A 195 -6.72 -4.28 -14.79
C GLY A 195 -7.79 -4.61 -13.76
N GLU A 196 -8.43 -5.78 -13.84
CA GLU A 196 -9.36 -6.25 -12.80
C GLU A 196 -8.71 -6.49 -11.42
N TYR A 197 -7.39 -6.70 -11.39
CA TYR A 197 -6.60 -6.89 -10.17
C TYR A 197 -5.89 -5.61 -9.73
N ILE A 198 -5.78 -4.61 -10.59
CA ILE A 198 -5.08 -3.35 -10.35
C ILE A 198 -6.12 -2.32 -9.87
N LYS A 199 -6.19 -2.11 -8.56
CA LYS A 199 -7.04 -1.06 -7.99
C LYS A 199 -6.35 0.30 -8.14
N GLU A 200 -7.11 1.30 -8.60
CA GLU A 200 -6.68 2.71 -8.69
C GLU A 200 -6.56 3.37 -7.31
#